data_AF-A0A5S3VSI0-F1
#
_entry.id   AF-A0A5S3VSI0-F1
#
_cell.length_a   1.000
_cell.length_b   1.000
_cell.length_c   1.000
_cell.angle_alpha   90.00
_cell.angle_beta   90.00
_cell.angle_gamma   90.00
#
_symmetry.space_group_name_H-M   'P 1'
#
loop_
_entity.id
_entity.type
_entity.pdbx_description
1 polymer ?
#
loop_
_entity_poly.entity_id
_entity_poly.type
_entity_poly.pdbx_seq_one_letter_code
_entity_poly.pdbx_strand_id
1 'polypeptide(L)'
;LNPNGDVHAFSYNIADHQAAEQYSGVLSSVDHSLPAIDDLDLIIYFYPKSKPEAMMMLDNIRAIATSKTRLLVVGHNKGGVTSVEKQLKPHAELFCKLDSAKHCVLYE
;
A
#
# COMPACT_ATOMS: atom_id res chain seq x y z
N LEU A 1 13.15 -4.37 11.60
CA LEU A 1 12.26 -3.20 11.57
C LEU A 1 13.08 -2.00 12.00
N ASN A 2 12.99 -0.88 11.27
CA ASN A 2 13.65 0.36 11.68
C ASN A 2 12.98 0.84 12.97
N PRO A 3 13.65 0.78 14.14
CA PRO A 3 13.03 1.12 15.43
C PRO A 3 12.68 2.62 15.54
N ASN A 4 13.15 3.44 14.59
CA ASN A 4 12.94 4.88 14.55
C ASN A 4 12.03 5.31 13.39
N GLY A 5 11.39 4.37 12.68
CA GLY A 5 10.50 4.70 11.57
C GLY A 5 9.13 5.14 12.06
N ASP A 6 8.62 6.26 11.56
CA ASP A 6 7.25 6.68 11.78
C ASP A 6 6.29 5.78 10.99
N VAL A 7 5.32 5.18 11.69
CA VAL A 7 4.38 4.24 11.09
C VAL A 7 3.01 4.90 10.92
N HIS A 8 2.59 5.04 9.67
CA HIS A 8 1.28 5.56 9.31
C HIS A 8 0.38 4.44 8.79
N ALA A 9 -0.80 4.28 9.37
CA ALA A 9 -1.79 3.28 8.97
C ALA A 9 -3.04 3.96 8.38
N PHE A 10 -3.23 3.84 7.07
CA PHE A 10 -4.37 4.42 6.37
C PHE A 10 -5.39 3.33 5.97
N SER A 11 -6.68 3.60 6.14
CA SER A 11 -7.76 2.76 5.61
C SER A 11 -8.99 3.60 5.25
N TYR A 12 -9.77 3.15 4.27
CA TYR A 12 -11.11 3.68 3.98
C TYR A 12 -12.18 3.16 4.96
N ASN A 13 -11.82 2.20 5.81
CA ASN A 13 -12.72 1.53 6.73
C ASN A 13 -12.41 1.92 8.19
N ILE A 14 -13.42 2.47 8.86
CA ILE A 14 -13.34 2.92 10.26
C ILE A 14 -12.98 1.76 11.20
N ALA A 15 -13.42 0.53 10.92
CA ALA A 15 -13.11 -0.62 11.76
C ALA A 15 -11.59 -0.94 11.75
N ASP A 16 -10.94 -0.79 10.60
CA ASP A 16 -9.50 -1.02 10.48
C ASP A 16 -8.70 0.07 11.20
N HIS A 17 -9.18 1.31 11.12
CA HIS A 17 -8.61 2.44 11.87
C HIS A 17 -8.68 2.21 13.39
N GLN A 18 -9.85 1.84 13.91
CA GLN A 18 -10.02 1.52 15.33
C GLN A 18 -9.13 0.36 15.79
N ALA A 19 -8.91 -0.64 14.93
CA ALA A 19 -7.98 -1.71 15.22
C ALA A 19 -6.52 -1.24 15.22
N ALA A 20 -6.15 -0.33 14.31
CA ALA A 20 -4.81 0.22 14.21
C ALA A 20 -4.46 1.18 15.37
N GLU A 21 -5.43 1.94 15.87
CA GLU A 21 -5.26 2.86 17.03
C GLU A 21 -4.85 2.14 18.33
N GLN A 22 -5.09 0.83 18.43
CA GLN A 22 -4.69 0.04 19.60
C GLN A 22 -3.18 -0.17 19.69
N TYR A 23 -2.44 0.06 18.59
CA TYR A 23 -0.99 -0.14 18.53
C TYR A 23 -0.25 1.16 18.87
N SER A 24 0.59 1.11 19.90
CA SER A 24 1.47 2.22 20.27
C SER A 24 2.47 2.52 19.16
N GLY A 25 2.62 3.80 18.81
CA GLY A 25 3.56 4.25 17.78
C GLY A 25 3.04 4.15 16.34
N VAL A 26 1.74 3.88 16.15
CA VAL A 26 1.07 3.90 14.86
C VAL A 26 0.12 5.09 14.79
N LEU A 27 0.35 5.99 13.83
CA LEU A 27 -0.59 7.06 13.52
C LEU A 27 -1.60 6.55 12.49
N SER A 28 -2.85 6.33 12.91
CA SER A 28 -3.88 5.85 12.00
C SER A 28 -4.78 6.98 11.48
N SER A 29 -5.22 6.89 10.22
CA SER A 29 -6.12 7.85 9.60
C SER A 29 -7.13 7.20 8.66
N VAL A 30 -8.29 7.85 8.52
CA VAL A 30 -9.37 7.50 7.58
C VAL A 30 -9.72 8.73 6.78
N ASP A 31 -9.52 8.66 5.46
CA ASP A 31 -9.94 9.72 4.54
C ASP A 31 -10.07 9.15 3.11
N HIS A 32 -10.36 10.01 2.14
CA HIS A 32 -10.48 9.69 0.72
C HIS A 32 -9.14 9.81 -0.02
N SER A 33 -8.18 10.52 0.58
CA SER A 33 -6.82 10.70 0.05
C SER A 33 -5.79 10.38 1.12
N LEU A 34 -4.63 9.89 0.67
CA LEU A 34 -3.50 9.70 1.58
C LEU A 34 -3.03 11.05 2.15
N PRO A 35 -2.62 11.09 3.43
CA PRO A 35 -2.00 12.29 3.99
C PRO A 35 -0.69 12.59 3.26
N ALA A 36 -0.34 13.87 3.17
CA ALA A 36 1.01 14.27 2.78
C ALA A 36 1.97 13.88 3.92
N ILE A 37 2.84 12.92 3.65
CA ILE A 37 3.87 12.45 4.58
C ILE A 37 5.21 12.87 4.00
N ASP A 38 5.96 13.67 4.76
CA ASP A 38 7.32 14.04 4.41
C ASP A 38 8.25 12.82 4.52
N ASP A 39 9.24 12.73 3.63
CA ASP A 39 10.24 11.64 3.61
C ASP A 39 9.66 10.20 3.54
N LEU A 40 8.53 10.03 2.85
CA LEU A 40 7.92 8.72 2.60
C LEU A 40 8.83 7.79 1.79
N ASP A 41 9.51 6.86 2.46
CA ASP A 41 10.47 5.92 1.89
C ASP A 41 9.85 4.55 1.55
N LEU A 42 8.77 4.15 2.22
CA LEU A 42 8.14 2.85 2.04
C LEU A 42 6.61 2.91 2.19
N ILE A 43 5.91 2.33 1.23
CA ILE A 43 4.47 2.05 1.28
C ILE A 43 4.27 0.54 1.23
N ILE A 44 3.50 0.01 2.19
CA ILE A 44 3.03 -1.38 2.15
C ILE A 44 1.54 -1.36 1.87
N TYR A 45 1.17 -1.80 0.67
CA TYR A 45 -0.19 -1.77 0.19
C TYR A 45 -0.79 -3.18 0.14
N PHE A 46 -1.84 -3.39 0.93
CA PHE A 46 -2.66 -4.60 0.88
C PHE A 46 -3.70 -4.47 -0.24
N TYR A 47 -3.51 -5.22 -1.31
CA TYR A 47 -4.35 -5.14 -2.50
C TYR A 47 -5.79 -5.59 -2.18
N PRO A 48 -6.81 -4.71 -2.32
CA PRO A 48 -8.18 -5.02 -1.98
C PRO A 48 -8.82 -5.92 -3.04
N LYS A 49 -9.92 -6.59 -2.68
CA LYS A 49 -10.70 -7.39 -3.64
C LYS A 49 -11.43 -6.53 -4.67
N SER A 50 -11.72 -5.27 -4.33
CA SER A 50 -12.42 -4.32 -5.18
C SER A 50 -11.45 -3.65 -6.15
N LYS A 51 -11.64 -3.88 -7.45
CA LYS A 51 -10.80 -3.26 -8.49
C LYS A 51 -10.93 -1.73 -8.54
N PRO A 52 -12.13 -1.11 -8.46
CA PRO A 52 -12.25 0.35 -8.43
C PRO A 52 -11.52 0.98 -7.24
N GLU A 53 -11.64 0.37 -6.06
CA GLU A 53 -10.92 0.80 -4.86
C GLU A 53 -9.40 0.70 -5.06
N ALA A 54 -8.94 -0.38 -5.69
CA ALA A 54 -7.53 -0.54 -6.00
C ALA A 54 -6.99 0.57 -6.92
N MET A 55 -7.77 0.98 -7.92
CA MET A 55 -7.39 2.07 -8.84
C MET A 55 -7.31 3.40 -8.12
N MET A 56 -8.33 3.73 -7.34
CA MET A 56 -8.34 4.95 -6.54
C MET A 56 -7.15 5.02 -5.58
N MET A 57 -6.86 3.92 -4.88
CA MET A 57 -5.73 3.88 -3.94
C MET A 57 -4.37 3.98 -4.64
N LEU A 58 -4.20 3.30 -5.79
CA LEU A 58 -2.96 3.41 -6.56
C LEU A 58 -2.75 4.83 -7.11
N ASP A 59 -3.81 5.53 -7.52
CA ASP A 59 -3.72 6.93 -7.92
C ASP A 59 -3.37 7.85 -6.75
N ASN A 60 -3.95 7.63 -5.56
CA ASN A 60 -3.56 8.32 -4.33
C ASN A 60 -2.08 8.09 -3.98
N ILE A 61 -1.60 6.84 -4.09
CA ILE A 61 -0.19 6.50 -3.86
C ILE A 61 0.71 7.24 -4.85
N ARG A 62 0.35 7.23 -6.15
CA ARG A 62 1.11 7.93 -7.18
C ARG A 62 1.18 9.44 -6.98
N ALA A 63 0.17 10.04 -6.35
CA ALA A 63 0.14 11.47 -6.09
C ALA A 63 1.16 11.91 -5.01
N ILE A 64 1.49 11.02 -4.07
CA ILE A 64 2.44 11.31 -2.98
C ILE A 64 3.80 10.65 -3.14
N ALA A 65 3.90 9.58 -3.95
CA ALA A 65 5.13 8.84 -4.13
C ALA A 65 6.18 9.67 -4.89
N THR A 66 7.43 9.53 -4.46
CA THR A 66 8.60 10.14 -5.09
C THR A 66 9.54 9.05 -5.62
N SER A 67 10.62 9.42 -6.30
CA SER A 67 11.64 8.46 -6.74
C SER A 67 12.37 7.74 -5.59
N LYS A 68 12.23 8.21 -4.35
CA LYS A 68 12.77 7.55 -3.16
C LYS A 68 11.79 6.54 -2.54
N THR A 69 10.52 6.61 -2.92
CA THR A 69 9.45 5.81 -2.31
C THR A 69 9.42 4.42 -2.91
N ARG A 70 9.55 3.41 -2.05
CA ARG A 70 9.36 2.00 -2.41
C ARG A 70 7.92 1.60 -2.17
N LEU A 71 7.31 0.87 -3.11
CA LEU A 71 5.93 0.39 -2.98
C LEU A 71 5.92 -1.13 -2.96
N LEU A 72 5.57 -1.71 -1.82
CA LEU A 72 5.36 -3.15 -1.69
C LEU A 72 3.87 -3.46 -1.80
N VAL A 73 3.48 -4.28 -2.77
CA VAL A 73 2.09 -4.69 -2.95
C VAL A 73 1.92 -6.15 -2.56
N VAL A 74 1.11 -6.40 -1.54
CA VAL A 74 0.80 -7.73 -1.02
C VAL A 74 -0.65 -8.04 -1.30
N GLY A 75 -0.94 -9.24 -1.79
CA GLY A 75 -2.32 -9.66 -1.94
C GLY A 75 -2.49 -11.12 -2.28
N HIS A 76 -3.76 -11.53 -2.30
CA HIS A 76 -4.16 -12.89 -2.60
C HIS A 76 -4.43 -13.05 -4.10
N ASN A 77 -4.00 -14.16 -4.71
CA ASN A 77 -4.18 -14.41 -6.14
C ASN A 77 -5.66 -14.36 -6.56
N LYS A 78 -6.55 -14.92 -5.72
CA LYS A 78 -8.01 -14.86 -5.94
C LYS A 78 -8.62 -13.47 -5.64
N GLY A 79 -7.87 -12.58 -4.99
CA GLY A 79 -8.25 -11.19 -4.76
C GLY A 79 -7.89 -10.28 -5.93
N GLY A 80 -7.24 -10.80 -6.98
CA GLY A 80 -6.96 -10.04 -8.20
C GLY A 80 -5.66 -9.23 -8.16
N VAL A 81 -4.80 -9.44 -7.15
CA VAL A 81 -3.51 -8.73 -6.97
C VAL A 81 -2.59 -8.81 -8.19
N THR A 82 -2.67 -9.87 -9.00
CA THR A 82 -1.89 -10.00 -10.25
C THR A 82 -2.21 -8.92 -11.27
N SER A 83 -3.34 -8.22 -11.12
CA SER A 83 -3.67 -7.05 -11.94
C SER A 83 -2.74 -5.87 -11.71
N VAL A 84 -2.06 -5.81 -10.55
CA VAL A 84 -1.15 -4.72 -10.21
C VAL A 84 0.00 -4.59 -11.21
N GLU A 85 0.43 -5.71 -11.81
CA GLU A 85 1.48 -5.71 -12.84
C GLU A 85 1.10 -4.81 -14.03
N LYS A 86 -0.17 -4.81 -14.44
CA LYS A 86 -0.63 -3.97 -15.56
C LYS A 86 -0.86 -2.52 -15.14
N GLN A 87 -1.13 -2.30 -13.86
CA GLN A 87 -1.53 -1.01 -13.30
C GLN A 87 -0.30 -0.17 -12.92
N LEU A 88 0.74 -0.80 -12.37
CA LEU A 88 1.96 -0.12 -11.90
C LEU A 88 3.08 -0.09 -12.93
N LYS A 89 3.24 -1.12 -13.77
CA LYS A 89 4.36 -1.20 -14.71
C LYS A 89 4.52 0.02 -15.65
N PRO A 90 3.46 0.72 -16.09
CA PRO A 90 3.61 1.95 -16.87
C PRO A 90 4.10 3.17 -16.07
N HIS A 91 4.08 3.09 -14.73
CA HIS A 91 4.28 4.22 -13.82
C HIS A 91 5.44 4.02 -12.84
N ALA A 92 5.94 2.80 -12.67
CA ALA A 92 7.06 2.48 -11.81
C ALA A 92 8.37 2.41 -12.62
N GLU A 93 9.46 2.97 -12.07
CA GLU A 93 10.79 2.88 -12.67
C GLU A 93 11.30 1.44 -12.71
N LEU A 94 11.01 0.69 -11.64
CA LEU A 94 11.28 -0.73 -11.51
C LEU A 94 10.00 -1.41 -11.04
N PHE A 95 9.72 -2.58 -11.60
CA PHE A 95 8.61 -3.43 -11.18
C PHE A 95 9.05 -4.89 -11.24
N CYS A 96 8.93 -5.59 -10.12
CA CYS A 96 9.33 -6.98 -10.00
C CYS A 96 8.40 -7.76 -9.06
N LYS A 97 8.29 -9.06 -9.32
CA LYS A 97 7.65 -10.01 -8.41
C LYS A 97 8.73 -10.50 -7.44
N LEU A 98 8.66 -10.09 -6.19
CA LEU A 98 9.65 -10.44 -5.16
C LEU A 98 9.51 -11.88 -4.68
N ASP A 99 8.28 -12.28 -4.34
CA ASP A 99 8.00 -13.61 -3.81
C ASP A 99 6.56 -14.04 -4.09
N SER A 100 6.30 -15.34 -4.04
CA SER A 100 4.94 -15.88 -4.02
C SER A 100 4.82 -17.14 -3.20
N ALA A 101 3.79 -17.16 -2.36
CA ALA A 101 3.31 -18.35 -1.68
C ALA A 101 2.11 -18.96 -2.44
N LYS A 102 1.64 -20.13 -2.00
CA LYS A 102 0.57 -20.91 -2.67
C LYS A 102 -0.67 -20.08 -3.06
N HIS A 103 -1.01 -19.04 -2.30
CA HIS A 103 -2.16 -18.18 -2.58
C HIS A 103 -1.89 -16.67 -2.51
N CYS A 104 -0.67 -16.25 -2.20
CA CYS A 104 -0.32 -14.84 -2.04
C CYS A 104 0.89 -14.51 -2.90
N VAL A 105 1.02 -13.24 -3.26
CA VAL A 105 2.17 -12.71 -3.99
C VAL A 105 2.56 -11.36 -3.42
N LEU A 106 3.87 -11.10 -3.47
CA LEU A 106 4.48 -9.82 -3.12
C LEU A 106 5.13 -9.25 -4.39
N TYR A 107 4.78 -8.01 -4.70
CA TYR A 107 5.39 -7.19 -5.74
C TYR A 107 6.12 -6.00 -5.13
N GLU A 108 7.10 -5.50 -5.87
CA GLU A 108 7.76 -4.21 -5.65
C GLU A 108 7.82 -3.46 -6.98
#